data_AF-A0A9N8ESS1-F1
#
_entry.id   AF-A0A9N8ESS1-F1
#
_cell.length_a   1.000
_cell.length_b   1.000
_cell.length_c   1.000
_cell.angle_alpha   90.00
_cell.angle_beta   90.00
_cell.angle_gamma   90.00
#
_symmetry.space_group_name_H-M   'P 1'
#
loop_
_entity.id
_entity.type
_entity.pdbx_description
1 polymer ?
#
loop_
_entity_poly.entity_id
_entity_poly.type
_entity_poly.pdbx_seq_one_letter_code
_entity_poly.pdbx_strand_id
1 'polypeptide(L)'
;MTAAFNIRLSRALAFWIFIIGVAKGEQTQKTPLTDDNIGLAVDEWFSNREGAKSKYGAIESWDTSQVTDMQKLFQDKSEFNDDISKWNTSSVTSMAYLFNGATSFNQDLDLWDTRKVKHMDAIFNFATSFNGNISTWLTESLRSMDYAFSHATAFNSDISSWQTANVKYMALAFWNATSFSHDLSNWTIANVKDMGGMFYNASAFNHALCWEGLVEHSHVSKLFCGSQGTLDPKCVDTELLAVVNEQCPKEKKEETPDTAGSQVATATPTKPQAVDKGDETMTSSESTAGNTTQPSEAPKSEDSNHDVPAGSSVETIISTPQQTTTEASESGSEDSSTKEVDTPSVSAVHSTTSQSSKKTDILFYLAFAFVAACLLFVTFSFFIVMYKRRQVKESYAQRRVHNHDDAATFRGEDSLNSLDLSVV
;
A
#
# COMPACT_ATOMS: atom_id res chain seq x y z
N MET A 1 54.54 3.83 33.24
CA MET A 1 53.66 2.84 32.58
C MET A 1 52.18 3.02 32.93
N THR A 2 51.83 3.29 34.20
CA THR A 2 50.45 3.36 34.72
C THR A 2 49.50 4.32 33.97
N ALA A 3 49.95 5.52 33.60
CA ALA A 3 49.11 6.51 32.89
C ALA A 3 48.66 6.04 31.49
N ALA A 4 49.55 5.37 30.74
CA ALA A 4 49.23 4.86 29.40
C ALA A 4 48.23 3.69 29.43
N PHE A 5 48.21 2.92 30.53
CA PHE A 5 47.26 1.84 30.74
C PHE A 5 45.84 2.39 30.96
N ASN A 6 45.69 3.41 31.82
CA ASN A 6 44.39 4.02 32.12
C ASN A 6 43.73 4.67 30.88
N ILE A 7 44.51 5.31 30.01
CA ILE A 7 44.01 5.89 28.75
C ILE A 7 43.51 4.80 27.78
N ARG A 8 44.23 3.68 27.68
CA ARG A 8 43.81 2.53 26.86
C ARG A 8 42.57 1.84 27.43
N LEU A 9 42.47 1.69 28.74
CA LEU A 9 41.31 1.12 29.42
C LEU A 9 40.07 2.01 29.24
N SER A 10 40.20 3.33 29.39
CA SER A 10 39.13 4.30 29.16
C SER A 10 38.62 4.27 27.71
N ARG A 11 39.53 4.24 26.71
CA ARG A 11 39.16 4.10 25.29
C ARG A 11 38.49 2.76 24.98
N ALA A 12 38.97 1.66 25.56
CA ALA A 12 38.33 0.36 25.42
C ALA A 12 36.93 0.35 26.05
N LEU A 13 36.76 0.97 27.22
CA LEU A 13 35.46 1.09 27.89
C LEU A 13 34.48 1.94 27.07
N ALA A 14 34.91 3.08 26.52
CA ALA A 14 34.10 3.91 25.65
C ALA A 14 33.69 3.19 24.35
N PHE A 15 34.62 2.41 23.75
CA PHE A 15 34.32 1.59 22.57
C PHE A 15 33.34 0.45 22.91
N TRP A 16 33.48 -0.20 24.07
CA TRP A 16 32.52 -1.19 24.54
C TRP A 16 31.16 -0.58 24.90
N ILE A 17 31.11 0.62 25.47
CA ILE A 17 29.84 1.35 25.71
C ILE A 17 29.17 1.71 24.39
N PHE A 18 29.93 2.10 23.36
CA PHE A 18 29.40 2.33 22.01
C PHE A 18 28.89 1.03 21.37
N ILE A 19 29.66 -0.06 21.42
CA ILE A 19 29.25 -1.38 20.91
C ILE A 19 28.04 -1.94 21.69
N ILE A 20 27.96 -1.76 23.01
CA ILE A 20 26.79 -2.15 23.83
C ILE A 20 25.59 -1.23 23.55
N GLY A 21 25.82 0.04 23.26
CA GLY A 21 24.79 0.98 22.81
C GLY A 21 24.20 0.59 21.45
N VAL A 22 25.04 0.14 20.51
CA VAL A 22 24.61 -0.38 19.20
C VAL A 22 24.01 -1.79 19.30
N ALA A 23 24.47 -2.62 20.25
CA ALA A 23 23.98 -3.99 20.45
C ALA A 23 22.69 -4.06 21.29
N LYS A 24 22.42 -3.04 22.12
CA LYS A 24 21.03 -2.67 22.46
C LYS A 24 20.42 -2.09 21.20
N GLY A 25 19.87 -2.96 20.36
CA GLY A 25 18.98 -2.51 19.30
C GLY A 25 17.83 -1.75 19.94
N GLU A 26 17.89 -0.42 19.91
CA GLU A 26 16.70 0.39 19.82
C GLU A 26 15.94 -0.17 18.61
N GLN A 27 14.93 -0.98 18.90
CA GLN A 27 13.83 -1.21 17.99
C GLN A 27 13.22 0.18 17.82
N THR A 28 13.72 0.93 16.83
CA THR A 28 13.15 2.22 16.43
C THR A 28 11.68 1.95 16.18
N GLN A 29 10.84 2.40 17.11
CA GLN A 29 9.41 2.15 17.06
C GLN A 29 8.93 2.68 15.71
N LYS A 30 8.51 1.76 14.83
CA LYS A 30 8.00 2.11 13.50
C LYS A 30 6.97 3.22 13.67
N THR A 31 7.06 4.24 12.83
CA THR A 31 6.16 5.39 12.93
C THR A 31 4.72 4.88 12.76
N PRO A 32 3.81 5.06 13.73
CA PRO A 32 2.41 4.67 13.57
C PRO A 32 1.79 5.41 12.39
N LEU A 33 1.00 4.71 11.58
CA LEU A 33 0.36 5.29 10.40
C LEU A 33 -1.03 5.82 10.76
N THR A 34 -1.27 7.08 10.41
CA THR A 34 -2.53 7.81 10.59
C THR A 34 -2.86 8.54 9.28
N ASP A 35 -4.05 9.13 9.21
CA ASP A 35 -4.47 9.94 8.06
C ASP A 35 -3.47 11.07 7.74
N ASP A 36 -2.76 11.60 8.74
CA ASP A 36 -1.76 12.67 8.59
C ASP A 36 -0.48 12.25 7.82
N ASN A 37 -0.15 10.95 7.80
CA ASN A 37 1.16 10.48 7.33
C ASN A 37 1.13 9.26 6.38
N ILE A 38 0.00 8.57 6.22
CA ILE A 38 -0.09 7.38 5.35
C ILE A 38 0.25 7.72 3.89
N GLY A 39 -0.23 8.86 3.35
CA GLY A 39 0.13 9.32 2.01
C GLY A 39 1.64 9.59 1.86
N LEU A 40 2.26 10.21 2.87
CA LEU A 40 3.71 10.46 2.89
C LEU A 40 4.51 9.14 2.97
N ALA A 41 4.00 8.13 3.68
CA ALA A 41 4.62 6.81 3.72
C ALA A 41 4.56 6.11 2.36
N VAL A 42 3.44 6.22 1.65
CA VAL A 42 3.29 5.68 0.29
C VAL A 42 4.18 6.42 -0.71
N ASP A 43 4.23 7.74 -0.70
CA ASP A 43 5.14 8.49 -1.58
C ASP A 43 6.62 8.20 -1.27
N GLU A 44 6.98 8.00 -0.01
CA GLU A 44 8.33 7.54 0.38
C GLU A 44 8.59 6.10 -0.11
N TRP A 45 7.58 5.22 -0.15
CA TRP A 45 7.70 3.84 -0.65
C TRP A 45 8.04 3.76 -2.16
N PHE A 46 7.51 4.68 -2.97
CA PHE A 46 7.82 4.78 -4.40
C PHE A 46 9.09 5.58 -4.69
N SER A 47 9.36 6.66 -3.94
CA SER A 47 10.53 7.53 -4.19
C SER A 47 11.83 7.04 -3.53
N ASN A 48 11.73 6.35 -2.39
CA ASN A 48 12.87 5.82 -1.63
C ASN A 48 12.46 4.59 -0.79
N ARG A 49 12.26 3.44 -1.47
CA ARG A 49 11.79 2.20 -0.84
C ARG A 49 12.61 1.76 0.39
N GLU A 50 13.92 1.98 0.41
CA GLU A 50 14.75 1.63 1.58
C GLU A 50 14.58 2.62 2.74
N GLY A 51 14.33 3.91 2.46
CA GLY A 51 13.93 4.89 3.48
C GLY A 51 12.59 4.52 4.13
N ALA A 52 11.58 4.23 3.30
CA ALA A 52 10.27 3.78 3.78
C ALA A 52 10.36 2.48 4.61
N LYS A 53 11.14 1.48 4.14
CA LYS A 53 11.42 0.26 4.91
C LYS A 53 12.08 0.53 6.26
N SER A 54 13.00 1.49 6.33
CA SER A 54 13.68 1.86 7.58
C SER A 54 12.71 2.51 8.59
N LYS A 55 11.79 3.34 8.10
CA LYS A 55 10.92 4.23 8.91
C LYS A 55 9.56 3.62 9.31
N TYR A 56 8.95 2.85 8.40
CA TYR A 56 7.62 2.23 8.56
C TYR A 56 7.69 0.69 8.47
N GLY A 57 8.79 0.14 7.95
CA GLY A 57 8.91 -1.27 7.58
C GLY A 57 8.45 -1.57 6.16
N ALA A 58 8.50 -2.84 5.80
CA ALA A 58 7.95 -3.32 4.53
C ALA A 58 6.42 -3.17 4.51
N ILE A 59 5.85 -2.84 3.34
CA ILE A 59 4.47 -2.37 3.18
C ILE A 59 3.41 -3.37 3.66
N GLU A 60 3.69 -4.66 3.53
CA GLU A 60 2.85 -5.77 4.01
C GLU A 60 2.77 -5.85 5.56
N SER A 61 3.58 -5.05 6.26
CA SER A 61 3.73 -5.02 7.73
C SER A 61 3.41 -3.64 8.35
N TRP A 62 2.74 -2.77 7.59
CA TRP A 62 2.29 -1.47 8.03
C TRP A 62 1.05 -1.57 8.93
N ASP A 63 1.07 -0.90 10.09
CA ASP A 63 -0.08 -0.81 10.98
C ASP A 63 -0.97 0.38 10.56
N THR A 64 -1.99 0.08 9.77
CA THR A 64 -2.99 1.05 9.29
C THR A 64 -4.20 1.17 10.20
N SER A 65 -4.19 0.61 11.43
CA SER A 65 -5.38 0.54 12.29
C SER A 65 -5.98 1.90 12.69
N GLN A 66 -5.17 2.97 12.63
CA GLN A 66 -5.57 4.35 12.92
C GLN A 66 -5.87 5.17 11.66
N VAL A 67 -5.82 4.57 10.46
CA VAL A 67 -6.20 5.23 9.20
C VAL A 67 -7.71 5.14 9.02
N THR A 68 -8.36 6.27 8.82
CA THR A 68 -9.80 6.41 8.56
C THR A 68 -10.10 6.86 7.13
N ASP A 69 -9.11 7.41 6.42
CA ASP A 69 -9.19 7.83 5.02
C ASP A 69 -8.05 7.22 4.20
N MET A 70 -8.40 6.41 3.20
CA MET A 70 -7.46 5.80 2.25
C MET A 70 -7.61 6.39 0.84
N GLN A 71 -8.15 7.61 0.71
CA GLN A 71 -8.28 8.25 -0.59
C GLN A 71 -6.95 8.39 -1.33
N LYS A 72 -6.95 8.04 -2.62
CA LYS A 72 -5.88 8.31 -3.58
C LYS A 72 -4.48 7.75 -3.27
N LEU A 73 -4.31 6.89 -2.25
CA LEU A 73 -2.98 6.45 -1.80
C LEU A 73 -2.12 5.84 -2.94
N PHE A 74 -2.73 5.01 -3.79
CA PHE A 74 -2.08 4.41 -4.96
C PHE A 74 -2.57 5.00 -6.28
N GLN A 75 -3.13 6.21 -6.26
CA GLN A 75 -3.55 6.89 -7.48
C GLN A 75 -2.35 7.08 -8.44
N ASP A 76 -2.56 6.69 -9.69
CA ASP A 76 -1.62 6.76 -10.82
C ASP A 76 -0.27 6.04 -10.56
N LYS A 77 -0.19 5.17 -9.54
CA LYS A 77 0.96 4.29 -9.27
C LYS A 77 0.88 3.05 -10.18
N SER A 78 1.05 3.22 -11.48
CA SER A 78 0.80 2.20 -12.52
C SER A 78 1.52 0.86 -12.33
N GLU A 79 2.73 0.86 -11.74
CA GLU A 79 3.52 -0.34 -11.43
C GLU A 79 3.18 -1.00 -10.08
N PHE A 80 2.25 -0.45 -9.30
CA PHE A 80 1.96 -0.93 -7.95
C PHE A 80 1.26 -2.30 -7.95
N ASN A 81 1.87 -3.28 -7.28
CA ASN A 81 1.30 -4.60 -7.04
C ASN A 81 1.93 -5.30 -5.82
N ASP A 82 2.36 -4.54 -4.79
CA ASP A 82 2.88 -5.14 -3.54
C ASP A 82 1.73 -5.69 -2.66
N ASP A 83 1.99 -6.73 -1.86
CA ASP A 83 1.00 -7.34 -0.95
C ASP A 83 0.56 -6.35 0.16
N ILE A 84 -0.73 -6.00 0.14
CA ILE A 84 -1.43 -5.19 1.17
C ILE A 84 -2.65 -5.91 1.76
N SER A 85 -2.78 -7.23 1.53
CA SER A 85 -3.88 -8.06 2.03
C SER A 85 -4.03 -8.02 3.56
N LYS A 86 -2.93 -7.74 4.27
CA LYS A 86 -2.87 -7.71 5.75
C LYS A 86 -3.13 -6.33 6.36
N TRP A 87 -3.39 -5.31 5.56
CA TRP A 87 -3.72 -3.97 6.08
C TRP A 87 -5.03 -4.02 6.89
N ASN A 88 -5.04 -3.32 8.03
CA ASN A 88 -6.23 -3.20 8.85
C ASN A 88 -7.08 -2.03 8.32
N THR A 89 -8.19 -2.35 7.67
CA THR A 89 -9.15 -1.38 7.11
C THR A 89 -10.38 -1.15 7.97
N SER A 90 -10.48 -1.79 9.15
CA SER A 90 -11.69 -1.74 10.00
C SER A 90 -12.04 -0.36 10.57
N SER A 91 -11.15 0.63 10.45
CA SER A 91 -11.37 2.05 10.79
C SER A 91 -11.72 2.93 9.58
N VAL A 92 -11.54 2.43 8.36
CA VAL A 92 -11.62 3.19 7.11
C VAL A 92 -13.07 3.53 6.75
N THR A 93 -13.28 4.78 6.37
CA THR A 93 -14.60 5.32 5.96
C THR A 93 -14.64 5.77 4.51
N SER A 94 -13.48 5.97 3.87
CA SER A 94 -13.34 6.37 2.48
C SER A 94 -12.19 5.62 1.81
N MET A 95 -12.44 5.08 0.63
CA MET A 95 -11.46 4.40 -0.25
C MET A 95 -11.54 4.98 -1.68
N ALA A 96 -12.11 6.17 -1.86
CA ALA A 96 -12.30 6.75 -3.18
C ALA A 96 -10.95 7.00 -3.89
N TYR A 97 -10.88 6.66 -5.16
CA TYR A 97 -9.70 6.74 -6.02
C TYR A 97 -8.46 5.94 -5.54
N LEU A 98 -8.60 5.03 -4.57
CA LEU A 98 -7.47 4.37 -3.90
C LEU A 98 -6.50 3.67 -4.88
N PHE A 99 -7.01 2.96 -5.89
CA PHE A 99 -6.22 2.32 -6.96
C PHE A 99 -6.52 2.90 -8.35
N ASN A 100 -7.05 4.13 -8.42
CA ASN A 100 -7.33 4.80 -9.70
C ASN A 100 -6.04 4.93 -10.53
N GLY A 101 -5.99 4.35 -11.73
CA GLY A 101 -4.79 4.35 -12.58
C GLY A 101 -3.67 3.37 -12.15
N ALA A 102 -3.89 2.54 -11.13
CA ALA A 102 -2.93 1.50 -10.72
C ALA A 102 -3.02 0.27 -11.67
N THR A 103 -2.64 0.45 -12.94
CA THR A 103 -2.88 -0.49 -14.05
C THR A 103 -2.39 -1.92 -13.80
N SER A 104 -1.33 -2.11 -13.00
CA SER A 104 -0.75 -3.43 -12.68
C SER A 104 -1.31 -4.09 -11.42
N PHE A 105 -2.17 -3.40 -10.66
CA PHE A 105 -2.64 -3.87 -9.36
C PHE A 105 -3.61 -5.05 -9.51
N ASN A 106 -3.29 -6.17 -8.88
CA ASN A 106 -4.10 -7.39 -8.89
C ASN A 106 -3.86 -8.24 -7.62
N GLN A 107 -3.90 -7.60 -6.45
CA GLN A 107 -3.82 -8.32 -5.16
C GLN A 107 -5.21 -8.79 -4.70
N ASP A 108 -5.21 -9.87 -3.91
CA ASP A 108 -6.37 -10.35 -3.18
C ASP A 108 -6.63 -9.48 -1.94
N LEU A 109 -7.87 -9.02 -1.77
CA LEU A 109 -8.30 -8.10 -0.72
C LEU A 109 -9.43 -8.68 0.14
N ASP A 110 -9.59 -10.02 0.15
CA ASP A 110 -10.63 -10.72 0.90
C ASP A 110 -10.60 -10.52 2.43
N LEU A 111 -9.46 -10.10 2.98
CA LEU A 111 -9.28 -9.87 4.42
C LEU A 111 -9.64 -8.44 4.86
N TRP A 112 -10.01 -7.55 3.93
CA TRP A 112 -10.35 -6.17 4.23
C TRP A 112 -11.74 -6.02 4.84
N ASP A 113 -11.81 -5.40 6.02
CA ASP A 113 -13.07 -5.04 6.69
C ASP A 113 -13.59 -3.70 6.16
N THR A 114 -14.53 -3.76 5.22
CA THR A 114 -15.11 -2.58 4.57
C THR A 114 -16.40 -2.07 5.25
N ARG A 115 -16.83 -2.62 6.40
CA ARG A 115 -18.12 -2.32 7.06
C ARG A 115 -18.40 -0.84 7.36
N LYS A 116 -17.37 -0.01 7.46
CA LYS A 116 -17.49 1.44 7.74
C LYS A 116 -17.30 2.32 6.49
N VAL A 117 -16.89 1.74 5.36
CA VAL A 117 -16.61 2.44 4.12
C VAL A 117 -17.92 2.96 3.52
N LYS A 118 -17.93 4.25 3.19
CA LYS A 118 -19.07 4.97 2.59
C LYS A 118 -18.83 5.34 1.13
N HIS A 119 -17.56 5.49 0.75
CA HIS A 119 -17.12 6.00 -0.55
C HIS A 119 -16.10 5.04 -1.16
N MET A 120 -16.44 4.48 -2.31
CA MET A 120 -15.58 3.65 -3.16
C MET A 120 -15.52 4.21 -4.59
N ASP A 121 -15.80 5.49 -4.75
CA ASP A 121 -15.83 6.17 -6.04
C ASP A 121 -14.47 6.03 -6.75
N ALA A 122 -14.47 5.55 -7.99
CA ALA A 122 -13.30 5.29 -8.81
C ALA A 122 -12.20 4.41 -8.15
N ILE A 123 -12.57 3.54 -7.19
CA ILE A 123 -11.62 2.73 -6.41
C ILE A 123 -10.66 1.90 -7.29
N PHE A 124 -11.14 1.29 -8.37
CA PHE A 124 -10.37 0.53 -9.37
C PHE A 124 -10.50 1.13 -10.78
N ASN A 125 -10.81 2.43 -10.90
CA ASN A 125 -10.91 3.08 -12.20
C ASN A 125 -9.56 3.01 -12.95
N PHE A 126 -9.55 2.61 -14.22
CA PHE A 126 -8.33 2.29 -14.99
C PHE A 126 -7.37 1.25 -14.36
N ALA A 127 -7.78 0.48 -13.34
CA ALA A 127 -6.99 -0.64 -12.82
C ALA A 127 -7.14 -1.86 -13.77
N THR A 128 -6.58 -1.76 -14.97
CA THR A 128 -6.84 -2.66 -16.11
C THR A 128 -6.57 -4.13 -15.85
N SER A 129 -5.65 -4.45 -14.94
CA SER A 129 -5.28 -5.83 -14.56
C SER A 129 -6.03 -6.38 -13.35
N PHE A 130 -6.86 -5.56 -12.68
CA PHE A 130 -7.48 -5.94 -11.41
C PHE A 130 -8.60 -6.99 -11.61
N ASN A 131 -8.42 -8.14 -10.97
CA ASN A 131 -9.39 -9.22 -10.85
C ASN A 131 -9.19 -9.96 -9.49
N GLY A 132 -8.86 -9.20 -8.45
CA GLY A 132 -8.73 -9.73 -7.08
C GLY A 132 -10.08 -10.10 -6.48
N ASN A 133 -10.10 -10.98 -5.49
CA ASN A 133 -11.35 -11.29 -4.79
C ASN A 133 -11.74 -10.15 -3.84
N ILE A 134 -13.03 -9.79 -3.91
CA ILE A 134 -13.71 -8.76 -3.12
C ILE A 134 -15.17 -9.16 -2.81
N SER A 135 -15.50 -10.45 -2.99
CA SER A 135 -16.84 -11.01 -2.72
C SER A 135 -17.22 -11.00 -1.23
N THR A 136 -16.19 -10.91 -0.37
CA THR A 136 -16.27 -10.84 1.10
C THR A 136 -16.53 -9.42 1.63
N TRP A 137 -16.45 -8.39 0.78
CA TRP A 137 -16.58 -6.99 1.21
C TRP A 137 -17.98 -6.67 1.73
N LEU A 138 -18.01 -6.09 2.92
CA LEU A 138 -19.21 -5.75 3.67
C LEU A 138 -19.64 -4.32 3.35
N THR A 139 -20.66 -4.21 2.50
CA THR A 139 -21.04 -3.00 1.77
C THR A 139 -22.26 -2.27 2.34
N GLU A 140 -22.77 -2.62 3.52
CA GLU A 140 -24.00 -2.03 4.09
C GLU A 140 -23.87 -0.52 4.37
N SER A 141 -22.65 -0.07 4.68
CA SER A 141 -22.31 1.34 4.88
C SER A 141 -22.00 2.11 3.60
N LEU A 142 -21.94 1.44 2.44
CA LEU A 142 -21.64 2.09 1.17
C LEU A 142 -22.72 3.10 0.79
N ARG A 143 -22.30 4.24 0.23
CA ARG A 143 -23.17 5.34 -0.21
C ARG A 143 -22.87 5.77 -1.64
N SER A 144 -21.63 5.60 -2.09
CA SER A 144 -21.16 6.08 -3.39
C SER A 144 -20.09 5.13 -3.95
N MET A 145 -20.23 4.78 -5.23
CA MET A 145 -19.33 3.90 -5.98
C MET A 145 -19.30 4.28 -7.48
N ASP A 146 -19.43 5.57 -7.79
CA ASP A 146 -19.34 6.06 -9.17
C ASP A 146 -17.99 5.65 -9.78
N TYR A 147 -17.97 5.21 -11.04
CA TYR A 147 -16.75 4.76 -11.74
C TYR A 147 -15.97 3.62 -11.06
N ALA A 148 -16.51 2.91 -10.06
CA ALA A 148 -15.74 2.00 -9.20
C ALA A 148 -14.85 0.99 -9.95
N PHE A 149 -15.32 0.42 -11.05
CA PHE A 149 -14.61 -0.51 -11.94
C PHE A 149 -14.53 0.01 -13.40
N SER A 150 -14.67 1.32 -13.60
CA SER A 150 -14.59 1.93 -14.93
C SER A 150 -13.21 1.68 -15.54
N HIS A 151 -13.16 1.23 -16.80
CA HIS A 151 -11.95 0.76 -17.48
C HIS A 151 -11.15 -0.37 -16.78
N ALA A 152 -11.71 -1.06 -15.77
CA ALA A 152 -11.10 -2.26 -15.17
C ALA A 152 -11.32 -3.47 -16.11
N THR A 153 -10.61 -3.49 -17.24
CA THR A 153 -10.88 -4.40 -18.37
C THR A 153 -10.78 -5.89 -18.03
N ALA A 154 -9.97 -6.29 -17.05
CA ALA A 154 -9.83 -7.67 -16.59
C ALA A 154 -10.86 -8.07 -15.50
N PHE A 155 -11.59 -7.12 -14.92
CA PHE A 155 -12.42 -7.37 -13.75
C PHE A 155 -13.64 -8.24 -14.08
N ASN A 156 -13.73 -9.39 -13.42
CA ASN A 156 -14.85 -10.32 -13.46
C ASN A 156 -14.97 -11.14 -12.15
N SER A 157 -14.65 -10.53 -11.01
CA SER A 157 -14.90 -11.13 -9.68
C SER A 157 -16.40 -11.05 -9.33
N ASP A 158 -16.92 -12.08 -8.65
CA ASP A 158 -18.33 -12.10 -8.23
C ASP A 158 -18.57 -11.10 -7.09
N ILE A 159 -19.53 -10.20 -7.31
CA ILE A 159 -19.99 -9.16 -6.40
C ILE A 159 -21.53 -9.15 -6.27
N SER A 160 -22.18 -10.22 -6.72
CA SER A 160 -23.64 -10.41 -6.61
C SER A 160 -24.14 -10.46 -5.15
N SER A 161 -23.23 -10.70 -4.21
CA SER A 161 -23.44 -10.70 -2.75
C SER A 161 -23.51 -9.30 -2.11
N TRP A 162 -23.12 -8.24 -2.82
CA TRP A 162 -22.99 -6.89 -2.25
C TRP A 162 -24.34 -6.28 -1.85
N GLN A 163 -24.38 -5.67 -0.66
CA GLN A 163 -25.58 -5.08 -0.07
C GLN A 163 -25.72 -3.60 -0.45
N THR A 164 -26.26 -3.35 -1.64
CA THR A 164 -26.33 -2.01 -2.26
C THR A 164 -27.49 -1.14 -1.79
N ALA A 165 -28.33 -1.59 -0.85
CA ALA A 165 -29.57 -0.92 -0.43
C ALA A 165 -29.43 0.54 0.06
N ASN A 166 -28.23 0.96 0.46
CA ASN A 166 -27.95 2.34 0.90
C ASN A 166 -27.13 3.17 -0.11
N VAL A 167 -26.74 2.59 -1.25
CA VAL A 167 -25.99 3.27 -2.31
C VAL A 167 -26.89 4.30 -2.98
N LYS A 168 -26.32 5.49 -3.23
CA LYS A 168 -26.98 6.62 -3.88
C LYS A 168 -26.41 6.90 -5.26
N TYR A 169 -25.14 6.60 -5.49
CA TYR A 169 -24.46 6.91 -6.74
C TYR A 169 -23.60 5.71 -7.17
N MET A 170 -23.83 5.23 -8.39
CA MET A 170 -23.11 4.14 -9.07
C MET A 170 -23.03 4.39 -10.58
N ALA A 171 -23.01 5.66 -10.99
CA ALA A 171 -22.89 6.07 -12.38
C ALA A 171 -21.57 5.54 -12.97
N LEU A 172 -21.63 5.04 -14.20
CA LEU A 172 -20.48 4.54 -14.97
C LEU A 172 -19.65 3.46 -14.23
N ALA A 173 -20.21 2.78 -13.21
CA ALA A 173 -19.45 1.89 -12.33
C ALA A 173 -18.73 0.73 -13.06
N PHE A 174 -19.27 0.24 -14.17
CA PHE A 174 -18.67 -0.76 -15.06
C PHE A 174 -18.44 -0.23 -16.48
N TRP A 175 -18.31 1.10 -16.65
CA TRP A 175 -18.05 1.71 -17.96
C TRP A 175 -16.77 1.15 -18.55
N ASN A 176 -16.87 0.48 -19.69
CA ASN A 176 -15.77 -0.16 -20.40
C ASN A 176 -15.05 -1.28 -19.59
N ALA A 177 -15.73 -1.89 -18.61
CA ALA A 177 -15.29 -3.09 -17.90
C ALA A 177 -15.56 -4.33 -18.78
N THR A 178 -14.78 -4.50 -19.84
CA THR A 178 -15.10 -5.40 -20.97
C THR A 178 -15.26 -6.88 -20.63
N SER A 179 -14.69 -7.36 -19.52
CA SER A 179 -14.79 -8.77 -19.06
C SER A 179 -15.91 -9.02 -18.06
N PHE A 180 -16.53 -7.98 -17.48
CA PHE A 180 -17.48 -8.13 -16.39
C PHE A 180 -18.79 -8.76 -16.88
N SER A 181 -19.21 -9.86 -16.25
CA SER A 181 -20.30 -10.71 -16.74
C SER A 181 -21.06 -11.48 -15.63
N HIS A 182 -21.20 -10.88 -14.44
CA HIS A 182 -22.01 -11.44 -13.35
C HIS A 182 -23.43 -10.88 -13.29
N ASP A 183 -24.40 -11.69 -12.85
CA ASP A 183 -25.78 -11.25 -12.62
C ASP A 183 -25.86 -10.43 -11.32
N LEU A 184 -26.38 -9.21 -11.43
CA LEU A 184 -26.54 -8.27 -10.32
C LEU A 184 -28.00 -8.06 -9.91
N SER A 185 -28.92 -8.95 -10.29
CA SER A 185 -30.34 -8.87 -9.92
C SER A 185 -30.60 -8.89 -8.41
N ASN A 186 -29.65 -9.40 -7.61
CA ASN A 186 -29.71 -9.35 -6.13
C ASN A 186 -29.47 -7.94 -5.54
N TRP A 187 -28.99 -6.98 -6.33
CA TRP A 187 -28.70 -5.63 -5.86
C TRP A 187 -29.99 -4.84 -5.60
N THR A 188 -30.03 -4.12 -4.48
CA THR A 188 -31.17 -3.28 -4.09
C THR A 188 -30.90 -1.83 -4.48
N ILE A 189 -31.65 -1.31 -5.45
CA ILE A 189 -31.40 0.01 -6.06
C ILE A 189 -32.42 1.10 -5.70
N ALA A 190 -33.39 0.83 -4.83
CA ALA A 190 -34.49 1.75 -4.51
C ALA A 190 -34.07 3.12 -3.92
N ASN A 191 -32.80 3.28 -3.49
CA ASN A 191 -32.24 4.54 -2.99
C ASN A 191 -31.24 5.20 -3.96
N VAL A 192 -31.02 4.62 -5.15
CA VAL A 192 -30.06 5.10 -6.14
C VAL A 192 -30.59 6.34 -6.86
N LYS A 193 -29.76 7.36 -6.91
CA LYS A 193 -29.97 8.66 -7.54
C LYS A 193 -29.13 8.87 -8.80
N ASP A 194 -28.19 7.99 -9.10
CA ASP A 194 -27.53 7.93 -10.40
C ASP A 194 -26.93 6.54 -10.64
N MET A 195 -27.24 5.97 -11.80
CA MET A 195 -26.61 4.78 -12.40
C MET A 195 -26.43 4.97 -13.91
N GLY A 196 -26.33 6.23 -14.38
CA GLY A 196 -26.16 6.57 -15.78
C GLY A 196 -24.93 5.87 -16.37
N GLY A 197 -25.12 5.19 -17.50
CA GLY A 197 -24.06 4.48 -18.23
C GLY A 197 -23.38 3.35 -17.44
N MET A 198 -24.00 2.81 -16.37
CA MET A 198 -23.37 1.82 -15.49
C MET A 198 -22.65 0.69 -16.23
N PHE A 199 -23.23 0.16 -17.31
CA PHE A 199 -22.64 -0.89 -18.16
C PHE A 199 -22.29 -0.41 -19.58
N TYR A 200 -22.05 0.89 -19.76
CA TYR A 200 -21.66 1.42 -21.07
C TYR A 200 -20.39 0.73 -21.58
N ASN A 201 -20.39 0.19 -22.79
CA ASN A 201 -19.29 -0.63 -23.36
C ASN A 201 -18.82 -1.83 -22.49
N ALA A 202 -19.62 -2.32 -21.54
CA ALA A 202 -19.32 -3.55 -20.81
C ALA A 202 -19.64 -4.77 -21.72
N SER A 203 -18.77 -5.05 -22.70
CA SER A 203 -19.08 -5.92 -23.84
C SER A 203 -19.43 -7.37 -23.49
N ALA A 204 -18.89 -7.93 -22.39
CA ALA A 204 -19.23 -9.27 -21.90
C ALA A 204 -20.52 -9.31 -21.05
N PHE A 205 -21.05 -8.15 -20.64
CA PHE A 205 -22.24 -8.08 -19.80
C PHE A 205 -23.49 -8.40 -20.62
N ASN A 206 -24.12 -9.54 -20.30
CA ASN A 206 -25.22 -10.13 -21.06
C ASN A 206 -26.27 -10.76 -20.12
N HIS A 207 -26.74 -9.97 -19.15
CA HIS A 207 -27.78 -10.39 -18.19
C HIS A 207 -29.05 -9.54 -18.33
N ALA A 208 -30.19 -10.17 -18.08
CA ALA A 208 -31.49 -9.50 -17.95
C ALA A 208 -31.75 -9.23 -16.47
N LEU A 209 -31.42 -8.02 -16.02
CA LEU A 209 -31.46 -7.66 -14.60
C LEU A 209 -32.90 -7.47 -14.11
N CYS A 210 -33.25 -8.11 -13.01
CA CYS A 210 -34.52 -7.92 -12.33
C CYS A 210 -34.32 -7.01 -11.11
N TRP A 211 -34.64 -5.73 -11.26
CA TRP A 211 -34.54 -4.75 -10.18
C TRP A 211 -35.89 -4.09 -9.89
N GLU A 212 -36.42 -4.30 -8.68
CA GLU A 212 -37.62 -3.62 -8.21
C GLU A 212 -37.32 -2.20 -7.74
N GLY A 213 -38.27 -1.28 -7.90
CA GLY A 213 -38.19 0.07 -7.33
C GLY A 213 -37.43 1.11 -8.16
N LEU A 214 -37.28 0.90 -9.48
CA LEU A 214 -36.92 1.98 -10.40
C LEU A 214 -38.11 2.92 -10.60
N VAL A 215 -37.99 4.17 -10.13
CA VAL A 215 -39.13 5.11 -10.06
C VAL A 215 -38.99 6.35 -10.95
N GLU A 216 -37.77 6.72 -11.38
CA GLU A 216 -37.52 7.97 -12.12
C GLU A 216 -36.51 7.82 -13.28
N HIS A 217 -36.83 8.43 -14.42
CA HIS A 217 -36.13 8.21 -15.70
C HIS A 217 -34.72 8.83 -15.80
N SER A 218 -34.41 9.85 -14.99
CA SER A 218 -33.13 10.60 -15.09
C SER A 218 -31.90 9.77 -14.73
N HIS A 219 -32.08 8.65 -14.02
CA HIS A 219 -30.98 7.95 -13.34
C HIS A 219 -30.42 6.75 -14.11
N VAL A 220 -31.07 6.31 -15.20
CA VAL A 220 -30.70 5.13 -15.99
C VAL A 220 -30.21 5.47 -17.41
N SER A 221 -29.77 6.71 -17.64
CA SER A 221 -29.43 7.14 -19.00
C SER A 221 -28.30 6.30 -19.59
N LYS A 222 -28.46 5.83 -20.84
CA LYS A 222 -27.48 4.97 -21.55
C LYS A 222 -27.04 3.69 -20.82
N LEU A 223 -27.83 3.17 -19.87
CA LEU A 223 -27.45 2.12 -18.91
C LEU A 223 -26.65 0.94 -19.50
N PHE A 224 -27.05 0.44 -20.67
CA PHE A 224 -26.47 -0.74 -21.33
C PHE A 224 -25.80 -0.47 -22.69
N CYS A 225 -25.60 0.79 -23.10
CA CYS A 225 -25.15 1.10 -24.45
C CYS A 225 -23.74 0.54 -24.73
N GLY A 226 -23.63 -0.37 -25.72
CA GLY A 226 -22.37 -1.08 -26.01
C GLY A 226 -22.14 -2.35 -25.17
N SER A 227 -23.09 -2.73 -24.32
CA SER A 227 -23.19 -4.07 -23.70
C SER A 227 -24.32 -4.89 -24.35
N GLN A 228 -24.56 -6.11 -23.87
CA GLN A 228 -25.74 -6.92 -24.20
C GLN A 228 -26.75 -7.00 -23.03
N GLY A 229 -26.55 -6.19 -21.98
CA GLY A 229 -27.42 -6.15 -20.81
C GLY A 229 -28.82 -5.61 -21.10
N THR A 230 -29.80 -6.07 -20.33
CA THR A 230 -31.21 -5.65 -20.40
C THR A 230 -31.84 -5.60 -19.01
N LEU A 231 -33.07 -5.08 -18.90
CA LEU A 231 -33.93 -5.23 -17.72
C LEU A 231 -34.98 -6.30 -18.01
N ASP A 232 -35.28 -7.21 -17.07
CA ASP A 232 -36.40 -8.16 -17.22
C ASP A 232 -37.73 -7.38 -17.23
N PRO A 233 -38.55 -7.46 -18.30
CA PRO A 233 -39.82 -6.74 -18.39
C PRO A 233 -40.86 -7.10 -17.33
N LYS A 234 -40.63 -8.11 -16.49
CA LYS A 234 -41.48 -8.42 -15.32
C LYS A 234 -41.18 -7.54 -14.11
N CYS A 235 -40.00 -6.94 -14.02
CA CYS A 235 -39.50 -6.27 -12.82
C CYS A 235 -39.52 -4.74 -12.94
N VAL A 236 -39.74 -4.22 -14.15
CA VAL A 236 -39.81 -2.78 -14.47
C VAL A 236 -41.03 -2.46 -15.31
N ASP A 237 -41.49 -1.22 -15.24
CA ASP A 237 -42.61 -0.77 -16.08
C ASP A 237 -42.21 -0.59 -17.56
N THR A 238 -43.23 -0.44 -18.41
CA THR A 238 -43.05 -0.34 -19.87
C THR A 238 -42.47 1.01 -20.32
N GLU A 239 -42.57 2.06 -19.49
CA GLU A 239 -42.08 3.41 -19.82
C GLU A 239 -40.56 3.47 -19.62
N LEU A 240 -40.06 2.88 -18.52
CA LEU A 240 -38.63 2.74 -18.26
C LEU A 240 -37.91 1.88 -19.31
N LEU A 241 -38.55 0.80 -19.78
CA LEU A 241 -38.02 -0.03 -20.87
C LEU A 241 -37.81 0.75 -22.17
N ALA A 242 -38.65 1.76 -22.46
CA ALA A 242 -38.43 2.62 -23.62
C ALA A 242 -37.19 3.51 -23.42
N VAL A 243 -37.10 4.17 -22.26
CA VAL A 243 -36.00 5.10 -21.91
C VAL A 243 -34.63 4.43 -21.98
N VAL A 244 -34.49 3.19 -21.47
CA VAL A 244 -33.21 2.47 -21.47
C VAL A 244 -32.74 2.09 -22.89
N ASN A 245 -33.68 1.79 -23.79
CA ASN A 245 -33.37 1.33 -25.15
C ASN A 245 -33.16 2.46 -26.17
N GLU A 246 -33.69 3.67 -25.93
CA GLU A 246 -33.72 4.73 -26.94
C GLU A 246 -32.45 5.62 -26.97
N GLN A 247 -31.66 5.61 -25.91
CA GLN A 247 -30.63 6.64 -25.65
C GLN A 247 -29.21 6.31 -26.15
N CYS A 248 -29.00 5.14 -26.76
CA CYS A 248 -27.68 4.81 -27.28
C CYS A 248 -27.35 5.61 -28.54
N PRO A 249 -26.16 6.23 -28.64
CA PRO A 249 -25.72 6.85 -29.89
C PRO A 249 -25.75 5.79 -30.99
N LYS A 250 -26.63 5.95 -31.98
CA LYS A 250 -26.55 5.15 -33.19
C LYS A 250 -25.21 5.49 -33.82
N GLU A 251 -24.31 4.52 -33.90
CA GLU A 251 -23.06 4.68 -34.62
C GLU A 251 -23.39 5.21 -36.01
N LYS A 252 -22.90 6.41 -36.32
CA LYS A 252 -22.82 6.83 -37.71
C LYS A 252 -21.84 5.86 -38.35
N LYS A 253 -22.37 4.89 -39.11
CA LYS A 253 -21.57 4.22 -40.12
C LYS A 253 -20.98 5.32 -40.99
N GLU A 254 -19.68 5.50 -40.93
CA GLU A 254 -18.98 6.20 -42.00
C GLU A 254 -19.19 5.36 -43.25
N GLU A 255 -20.10 5.81 -44.11
CA GLU A 255 -20.17 5.34 -45.48
C GLU A 255 -18.84 5.72 -46.13
N THR A 256 -17.91 4.76 -46.16
CA THR A 256 -16.73 4.83 -47.00
C THR A 256 -17.20 5.14 -48.43
N PRO A 257 -16.80 6.26 -49.05
CA PRO A 257 -17.30 6.63 -50.36
C PRO A 257 -17.04 5.51 -51.37
N ASP A 258 -18.11 5.00 -51.99
CA ASP A 258 -18.02 3.90 -52.94
C ASP A 258 -17.00 4.22 -54.05
N THR A 259 -16.10 3.27 -54.28
CA THR A 259 -15.03 3.42 -55.26
C THR A 259 -15.59 3.39 -56.67
N ALA A 260 -15.79 4.57 -57.26
CA ALA A 260 -16.18 4.74 -58.64
C ALA A 260 -15.02 4.39 -59.61
N GLY A 261 -14.89 3.09 -59.92
CA GLY A 261 -14.47 2.60 -61.23
C GLY A 261 -12.97 2.61 -61.56
N SER A 262 -12.36 1.43 -61.53
CA SER A 262 -11.38 1.06 -62.55
C SER A 262 -11.51 -0.44 -62.87
N GLN A 263 -11.87 -0.75 -64.13
CA GLN A 263 -11.94 -2.12 -64.63
C GLN A 263 -10.54 -2.59 -65.05
N VAL A 264 -10.01 -3.64 -64.41
CA VAL A 264 -8.98 -4.50 -65.02
C VAL A 264 -9.33 -5.96 -64.75
N ALA A 265 -9.10 -6.81 -65.75
CA ALA A 265 -9.66 -8.15 -65.85
C ALA A 265 -9.00 -9.21 -64.96
N THR A 266 -9.73 -10.31 -64.82
CA THR A 266 -9.39 -11.56 -64.12
C THR A 266 -8.07 -12.19 -64.56
N ALA A 267 -7.23 -12.60 -63.60
CA ALA A 267 -6.23 -13.66 -63.78
C ALA A 267 -6.01 -14.44 -62.47
N THR A 268 -6.21 -15.76 -62.51
CA THR A 268 -6.03 -16.69 -61.39
C THR A 268 -4.54 -16.98 -61.13
N PRO A 269 -4.05 -17.01 -59.88
CA PRO A 269 -2.67 -17.40 -59.59
C PRO A 269 -2.55 -18.92 -59.38
N THR A 270 -1.86 -19.60 -60.31
CA THR A 270 -1.47 -21.01 -60.18
C THR A 270 -0.02 -21.11 -59.66
N LYS A 271 0.22 -21.94 -58.64
CA LYS A 271 1.54 -22.28 -58.07
C LYS A 271 2.44 -23.04 -59.07
N PRO A 272 3.72 -22.66 -59.23
CA PRO A 272 4.88 -23.47 -58.77
C PRO A 272 6.02 -22.57 -58.21
N GLN A 273 6.78 -22.86 -57.14
CA GLN A 273 7.59 -24.01 -56.71
C GLN A 273 8.98 -24.19 -57.39
N ALA A 274 10.01 -23.65 -56.69
CA ALA A 274 11.38 -24.18 -56.47
C ALA A 274 12.53 -24.04 -57.51
N VAL A 275 13.76 -24.25 -56.98
CA VAL A 275 15.12 -24.28 -57.59
C VAL A 275 15.74 -22.89 -57.81
N ASP A 276 16.64 -22.35 -56.97
CA ASP A 276 17.99 -22.78 -56.48
C ASP A 276 19.16 -22.40 -57.42
N LYS A 277 19.95 -21.36 -57.06
CA LYS A 277 21.42 -21.43 -56.76
C LYS A 277 22.16 -20.07 -56.77
N GLY A 278 22.90 -19.82 -55.68
CA GLY A 278 24.16 -19.03 -55.60
C GLY A 278 24.13 -17.53 -55.94
N ASP A 279 25.10 -16.71 -55.52
CA ASP A 279 26.13 -16.86 -54.47
C ASP A 279 26.67 -15.44 -54.11
N GLU A 280 27.48 -15.34 -53.06
CA GLU A 280 28.42 -14.24 -52.72
C GLU A 280 27.88 -12.83 -52.33
N THR A 281 27.83 -12.61 -51.01
CA THR A 281 28.44 -11.50 -50.24
C THR A 281 28.42 -10.04 -50.75
N MET A 282 27.91 -9.11 -49.92
CA MET A 282 28.74 -8.12 -49.17
C MET A 282 27.88 -7.10 -48.38
N THR A 283 28.22 -6.94 -47.10
CA THR A 283 28.11 -5.73 -46.23
C THR A 283 27.09 -4.61 -46.55
N SER A 284 26.23 -4.26 -45.58
CA SER A 284 26.49 -3.11 -44.65
C SER A 284 25.29 -2.74 -43.75
N SER A 285 25.62 -2.42 -42.48
CA SER A 285 24.91 -1.55 -41.51
C SER A 285 23.39 -1.30 -41.66
N GLU A 286 22.61 -1.88 -40.74
CA GLU A 286 21.30 -1.31 -40.37
C GLU A 286 21.47 -0.07 -39.49
N SER A 287 20.70 0.98 -39.79
CA SER A 287 20.56 2.17 -38.94
C SER A 287 19.15 2.23 -38.38
N THR A 288 19.01 2.15 -37.06
CA THR A 288 17.74 2.34 -36.36
C THR A 288 17.26 3.79 -36.48
N ALA A 289 16.18 4.01 -37.22
CA ALA A 289 15.37 5.22 -37.11
C ALA A 289 14.18 4.93 -36.18
N GLY A 290 14.13 5.60 -35.03
CA GLY A 290 13.01 5.48 -34.11
C GLY A 290 11.76 6.20 -34.65
N ASN A 291 10.58 5.72 -34.25
CA ASN A 291 9.34 6.45 -34.45
C ASN A 291 8.62 6.60 -33.09
N THR A 292 8.83 7.74 -32.45
CA THR A 292 8.08 8.14 -31.25
C THR A 292 6.70 8.64 -31.66
N THR A 293 5.64 8.03 -31.14
CA THR A 293 4.28 8.57 -31.28
C THR A 293 3.75 8.98 -29.91
N GLN A 294 3.45 10.27 -29.79
CA GLN A 294 2.93 10.92 -28.59
C GLN A 294 1.42 10.62 -28.43
N PRO A 295 0.91 10.35 -27.22
CA PRO A 295 -0.53 10.21 -27.00
C PRO A 295 -1.24 11.57 -27.06
N SER A 296 -2.43 11.60 -27.66
CA SER A 296 -3.26 12.79 -27.84
C SER A 296 -4.06 13.16 -26.58
N GLU A 297 -4.37 14.45 -26.45
CA GLU A 297 -5.01 15.07 -25.28
C GLU A 297 -6.40 14.53 -24.95
N ALA A 298 -6.71 14.45 -23.65
CA ALA A 298 -8.07 14.29 -23.13
C ALA A 298 -8.84 15.63 -23.16
N PRO A 299 -10.17 15.63 -23.33
CA PRO A 299 -10.95 16.86 -23.37
C PRO A 299 -11.09 17.49 -21.98
N LYS A 300 -11.12 18.84 -21.98
CA LYS A 300 -11.23 19.67 -20.76
C LYS A 300 -12.60 19.49 -20.10
N SER A 301 -12.60 19.43 -18.77
CA SER A 301 -13.81 19.61 -17.95
C SER A 301 -14.31 21.05 -18.06
N GLU A 302 -15.59 21.24 -18.40
CA GLU A 302 -16.25 22.54 -18.29
C GLU A 302 -16.64 22.83 -16.84
N ASP A 303 -16.24 24.00 -16.33
CA ASP A 303 -16.68 24.51 -15.03
C ASP A 303 -18.21 24.68 -15.03
N SER A 304 -18.89 23.99 -14.12
CA SER A 304 -20.27 24.32 -13.75
C SER A 304 -20.33 24.75 -12.29
N ASN A 305 -20.53 26.06 -12.10
CA ASN A 305 -20.75 26.64 -10.78
C ASN A 305 -21.97 25.98 -10.12
N HIS A 306 -21.84 25.58 -8.86
CA HIS A 306 -22.97 25.38 -7.96
C HIS A 306 -22.84 26.28 -6.74
N ASP A 307 -23.71 27.29 -6.70
CA ASP A 307 -23.83 28.26 -5.63
C ASP A 307 -24.17 27.57 -4.30
N VAL A 308 -23.37 27.88 -3.28
CA VAL A 308 -23.72 27.61 -1.88
C VAL A 308 -24.46 28.84 -1.34
N PRO A 309 -25.74 28.74 -0.93
CA PRO A 309 -26.42 29.86 -0.30
C PRO A 309 -25.92 30.04 1.14
N ALA A 310 -25.43 31.25 1.44
CA ALA A 310 -25.05 31.68 2.79
C ALA A 310 -26.03 32.73 3.33
N GLY A 311 -26.28 32.69 4.65
CA GLY A 311 -27.14 33.63 5.39
C GLY A 311 -28.28 32.92 6.13
N SER A 312 -28.64 33.26 7.39
CA SER A 312 -28.23 34.40 8.20
C SER A 312 -28.40 34.13 9.71
N SER A 313 -27.51 34.74 10.52
CA SER A 313 -27.59 35.25 11.91
C SER A 313 -28.66 34.72 12.91
N VAL A 314 -28.35 34.55 14.20
CA VAL A 314 -28.45 35.55 15.32
C VAL A 314 -28.11 34.78 16.63
N GLU A 315 -27.47 35.26 17.72
CA GLU A 315 -27.02 36.60 18.16
C GLU A 315 -25.62 36.56 18.88
N THR A 316 -25.47 37.10 20.10
CA THR A 316 -24.27 37.12 20.97
C THR A 316 -24.68 37.46 22.41
N ILE A 317 -24.13 36.82 23.46
CA ILE A 317 -24.08 37.40 24.83
C ILE A 317 -22.68 37.22 25.45
N ILE A 318 -22.27 38.24 26.19
CA ILE A 318 -20.93 38.54 26.73
C ILE A 318 -20.73 37.92 28.13
N SER A 319 -19.49 37.57 28.51
CA SER A 319 -18.89 37.93 29.82
C SER A 319 -17.44 37.46 30.03
N THR A 320 -16.51 38.40 30.15
CA THR A 320 -15.27 38.29 30.95
C THR A 320 -15.54 38.82 32.38
N PRO A 321 -14.65 38.56 33.36
CA PRO A 321 -13.72 39.64 33.74
C PRO A 321 -12.31 39.23 34.26
N GLN A 322 -11.37 40.11 33.94
CA GLN A 322 -10.22 40.63 34.71
C GLN A 322 -9.17 39.76 35.45
N GLN A 323 -7.94 40.18 35.17
CA GLN A 323 -6.68 40.03 35.91
C GLN A 323 -6.59 41.10 37.03
N THR A 324 -5.87 40.82 38.12
CA THR A 324 -5.45 41.88 39.07
C THR A 324 -4.01 41.65 39.56
N THR A 325 -3.22 42.71 39.58
CA THR A 325 -1.85 42.81 40.09
C THR A 325 -1.81 43.72 41.32
N THR A 326 -0.93 43.45 42.30
CA THR A 326 -0.49 44.49 43.26
C THR A 326 0.89 44.19 43.84
N GLU A 327 1.60 45.26 44.23
CA GLU A 327 3.03 45.30 44.55
C GLU A 327 3.35 45.24 46.06
N ALA A 328 4.64 45.46 46.40
CA ALA A 328 5.26 45.27 47.70
C ALA A 328 5.36 46.55 48.57
N SER A 329 5.77 46.38 49.84
CA SER A 329 6.45 47.31 50.80
C SER A 329 6.04 46.97 52.26
N GLU A 330 6.74 47.29 53.35
CA GLU A 330 8.17 47.52 53.67
C GLU A 330 8.30 47.64 55.24
N SER A 331 9.52 47.58 55.82
CA SER A 331 9.85 47.73 57.29
C SER A 331 9.34 46.62 58.24
N GLY A 332 9.92 46.23 59.39
CA GLY A 332 11.15 46.55 60.18
C GLY A 332 11.15 45.64 61.46
N SER A 333 12.05 45.66 62.44
CA SER A 333 13.40 46.25 62.65
C SER A 333 13.95 45.82 64.04
N GLU A 334 15.28 45.61 64.19
CA GLU A 334 16.03 45.38 65.47
C GLU A 334 15.71 44.04 66.21
N ASP A 335 16.53 43.44 67.11
CA ASP A 335 17.70 43.87 67.90
C ASP A 335 18.70 42.69 68.14
N SER A 336 19.83 43.00 68.77
CA SER A 336 21.08 42.28 69.10
C SER A 336 21.00 41.03 70.02
N SER A 337 22.05 40.18 69.98
CA SER A 337 22.92 39.89 71.16
C SER A 337 24.13 38.98 70.82
N THR A 338 25.20 39.08 71.62
CA THR A 338 26.56 38.54 71.42
C THR A 338 26.87 37.23 72.18
N LYS A 339 27.86 36.46 71.67
CA LYS A 339 29.06 35.84 72.35
C LYS A 339 29.56 34.63 71.53
N GLU A 340 30.85 34.51 71.18
CA GLU A 340 32.02 34.12 72.01
C GLU A 340 31.83 32.78 72.76
N VAL A 341 32.77 31.84 72.89
CA VAL A 341 34.15 31.57 72.41
C VAL A 341 34.39 30.06 72.73
N ASP A 342 35.14 29.23 72.00
CA ASP A 342 36.54 28.85 72.33
C ASP A 342 37.07 27.70 71.44
N THR A 343 38.39 27.63 71.29
CA THR A 343 39.20 26.43 70.93
C THR A 343 40.54 26.56 71.64
N PRO A 344 41.19 25.48 72.14
CA PRO A 344 42.40 24.99 71.41
C PRO A 344 42.85 23.51 71.64
N SER A 345 43.42 22.89 70.58
CA SER A 345 44.66 22.02 70.59
C SER A 345 44.73 20.71 71.47
N VAL A 346 45.81 19.89 71.52
CA VAL A 346 47.15 19.87 70.85
C VAL A 346 47.59 18.43 70.43
N SER A 347 48.73 18.32 69.74
CA SER A 347 49.44 17.15 69.17
C SER A 347 49.85 15.96 70.08
N ALA A 348 50.06 14.78 69.48
CA ALA A 348 51.22 13.89 69.73
C ALA A 348 51.43 12.83 68.61
N VAL A 349 52.62 12.23 68.53
CA VAL A 349 53.14 11.39 67.42
C VAL A 349 53.51 9.97 67.90
N HIS A 350 53.20 8.92 67.13
CA HIS A 350 54.15 7.83 66.83
C HIS A 350 53.71 6.88 65.69
N SER A 351 54.68 6.12 65.19
CA SER A 351 54.66 5.31 63.98
C SER A 351 54.69 3.81 64.28
N THR A 352 54.18 2.97 63.36
CA THR A 352 54.91 1.79 62.83
C THR A 352 54.19 1.06 61.69
N THR A 353 54.98 0.34 60.91
CA THR A 353 54.68 -0.33 59.64
C THR A 353 53.99 -1.70 59.81
N SER A 354 53.00 -2.04 58.97
CA SER A 354 52.86 -3.35 58.27
C SER A 354 51.42 -3.61 57.79
N GLN A 355 51.13 -3.38 56.49
CA GLN A 355 49.91 -3.93 55.86
C GLN A 355 49.97 -4.06 54.32
N SER A 356 51.16 -4.05 53.70
CA SER A 356 51.30 -3.97 52.25
C SER A 356 51.08 -5.28 51.47
N SER A 357 51.01 -6.44 52.14
CA SER A 357 51.04 -7.75 51.46
C SER A 357 49.67 -8.28 51.03
N LYS A 358 48.55 -7.89 51.67
CA LYS A 358 47.23 -8.50 51.41
C LYS A 358 46.41 -7.82 50.30
N LYS A 359 46.76 -6.58 49.90
CA LYS A 359 46.05 -5.85 48.84
C LYS A 359 46.43 -6.31 47.43
N THR A 360 47.66 -6.78 47.23
CA THR A 360 48.14 -7.33 45.95
C THR A 360 47.43 -8.63 45.59
N ASP A 361 47.20 -9.53 46.56
CA ASP A 361 46.56 -10.82 46.31
C ASP A 361 45.11 -10.66 45.85
N ILE A 362 44.33 -9.79 46.51
CA ILE A 362 42.92 -9.54 46.16
C ILE A 362 42.79 -8.98 44.73
N LEU A 363 43.69 -8.08 44.32
CA LEU A 363 43.73 -7.56 42.95
C LEU A 363 44.11 -8.65 41.93
N PHE A 364 44.99 -9.58 42.30
CA PHE A 364 45.36 -10.71 41.46
C PHE A 364 44.19 -11.69 41.25
N TYR A 365 43.46 -12.02 42.33
CA TYR A 365 42.25 -12.86 42.25
C TYR A 365 41.12 -12.19 41.44
N LEU A 366 40.91 -10.89 41.59
CA LEU A 366 39.92 -10.15 40.78
C LEU A 366 40.30 -10.12 39.29
N ALA A 367 41.58 -9.94 38.96
CA ALA A 367 42.05 -10.01 37.58
C ALA A 367 41.87 -11.42 36.98
N PHE A 368 42.15 -12.47 37.76
CA PHE A 368 41.97 -13.86 37.31
C PHE A 368 40.49 -14.21 37.11
N ALA A 369 39.61 -13.76 38.01
CA ALA A 369 38.16 -13.92 37.90
C ALA A 369 37.60 -13.18 36.67
N PHE A 370 38.12 -11.98 36.37
CA PHE A 370 37.73 -11.22 35.17
C PHE A 370 38.15 -11.94 33.88
N VAL A 371 39.39 -12.45 33.81
CA VAL A 371 39.86 -13.24 32.64
C VAL A 371 39.04 -14.52 32.47
N ALA A 372 38.70 -15.23 33.56
CA ALA A 372 37.83 -16.39 33.52
C ALA A 372 36.41 -16.04 33.02
N ALA A 373 35.83 -14.93 33.48
CA ALA A 373 34.53 -14.45 33.00
C ALA A 373 34.55 -14.09 31.51
N CYS A 374 35.62 -13.45 31.01
CA CYS A 374 35.79 -13.17 29.58
C CYS A 374 35.89 -14.47 28.75
N LEU A 375 36.62 -15.48 29.22
CA LEU A 375 36.70 -16.78 28.54
C LEU A 375 35.36 -17.51 28.50
N LEU A 376 34.58 -17.46 29.61
CA LEU A 376 33.21 -17.98 29.64
C LEU A 376 32.28 -17.22 28.68
N PHE A 377 32.41 -15.90 28.58
CA PHE A 377 31.58 -15.10 27.67
C PHE A 377 31.91 -15.35 26.19
N VAL A 378 33.19 -15.52 25.85
CA VAL A 378 33.64 -15.87 24.48
C VAL A 378 33.16 -17.28 24.11
N THR A 379 33.31 -18.26 25.00
CA THR A 379 32.83 -19.63 24.75
C THR A 379 31.30 -19.72 24.67
N PHE A 380 30.56 -18.99 25.51
CA PHE A 380 29.10 -18.89 25.42
C PHE A 380 28.64 -18.22 24.11
N SER A 381 29.30 -17.13 23.71
CA SER A 381 29.03 -16.46 22.42
C SER A 381 29.30 -17.39 21.23
N PHE A 382 30.39 -18.17 21.28
CA PHE A 382 30.69 -19.19 20.27
C PHE A 382 29.62 -20.29 20.25
N PHE A 383 29.14 -20.74 21.42
CA PHE A 383 28.03 -21.69 21.53
C PHE A 383 26.73 -21.15 20.91
N ILE A 384 26.37 -19.87 21.14
CA ILE A 384 25.19 -19.24 20.51
C ILE A 384 25.35 -19.19 18.98
N VAL A 385 26.53 -18.83 18.46
CA VAL A 385 26.79 -18.82 17.01
C VAL A 385 26.71 -20.22 16.42
N MET A 386 27.28 -21.23 17.09
CA MET A 386 27.18 -22.64 16.67
C MET A 386 25.74 -23.17 16.73
N TYR A 387 24.97 -22.80 17.76
CA TYR A 387 23.56 -23.16 17.90
C TYR A 387 22.70 -22.53 16.79
N LYS A 388 22.85 -21.23 16.52
CA LYS A 388 22.17 -20.57 15.39
C LYS A 388 22.58 -21.19 14.05
N ARG A 389 23.87 -21.45 13.82
CA ARG A 389 24.36 -22.14 12.60
C ARG A 389 23.76 -23.54 12.43
N ARG A 390 23.53 -24.27 13.54
CA ARG A 390 22.87 -25.58 13.51
C ARG A 390 21.39 -25.46 13.13
N GLN A 391 20.64 -24.57 13.77
CA GLN A 391 19.23 -24.33 13.46
C GLN A 391 19.02 -23.88 12.00
N VAL A 392 19.92 -23.03 11.49
CA VAL A 392 19.92 -22.62 10.08
C VAL A 392 20.17 -23.84 9.16
N LYS A 393 21.14 -24.71 9.47
CA LYS A 393 21.36 -25.95 8.68
C LYS A 393 20.17 -26.91 8.73
N GLU A 394 19.52 -27.07 9.88
CA GLU A 394 18.33 -27.91 10.05
C GLU A 394 17.15 -27.36 9.22
N SER A 395 16.94 -26.04 9.18
CA SER A 395 15.90 -25.42 8.35
C SER A 395 16.17 -25.49 6.83
N TYR A 396 17.44 -25.39 6.40
CA TYR A 396 17.80 -25.63 5.00
C TYR A 396 17.65 -27.12 4.61
N ALA A 397 17.95 -28.04 5.52
CA ALA A 397 17.74 -29.47 5.28
C ALA A 397 16.26 -29.81 5.10
N GLN A 398 15.36 -29.27 5.95
CA GLN A 398 13.92 -29.48 5.82
C GLN A 398 13.34 -28.94 4.51
N ARG A 399 13.74 -27.73 4.07
CA ARG A 399 13.32 -27.20 2.75
C ARG A 399 13.82 -28.06 1.58
N ARG A 400 14.99 -28.68 1.71
CA ARG A 400 15.56 -29.55 0.66
C ARG A 400 14.83 -30.90 0.55
N VAL A 401 14.27 -31.40 1.65
CA VAL A 401 13.43 -32.62 1.63
C VAL A 401 12.05 -32.31 1.05
N HIS A 402 11.41 -31.21 1.48
CA HIS A 402 10.07 -30.86 0.99
C HIS A 402 10.04 -30.63 -0.53
N ASN A 403 11.03 -29.90 -1.08
CA ASN A 403 11.19 -29.73 -2.53
C ASN A 403 11.55 -31.02 -3.29
N HIS A 404 11.89 -32.13 -2.61
CA HIS A 404 12.18 -33.41 -3.27
C HIS A 404 10.95 -34.32 -3.34
N ASP A 405 10.03 -34.21 -2.38
CA ASP A 405 8.76 -34.94 -2.39
C ASP A 405 7.78 -34.36 -3.44
N ASP A 406 7.73 -33.03 -3.61
CA ASP A 406 6.90 -32.37 -4.64
C ASP A 406 7.41 -32.60 -6.08
N ALA A 407 8.69 -32.95 -6.25
CA ALA A 407 9.28 -33.25 -7.55
C ALA A 407 9.04 -34.70 -8.03
N ALA A 408 8.49 -35.57 -7.17
CA ALA A 408 8.35 -37.00 -7.47
C ALA A 408 7.08 -37.38 -8.25
N THR A 409 6.16 -36.44 -8.51
CA THR A 409 4.87 -36.69 -9.18
C THR A 409 4.76 -36.23 -10.63
N PHE A 410 5.85 -35.73 -11.25
CA PHE A 410 5.87 -35.45 -12.70
C PHE A 410 7.00 -36.19 -13.41
N ARG A 411 6.68 -37.35 -13.99
CA ARG A 411 7.60 -38.15 -14.81
C ARG A 411 7.64 -37.60 -16.24
N GLY A 412 8.72 -36.94 -16.62
CA GLY A 412 9.08 -36.58 -17.99
C GLY A 412 10.59 -36.69 -18.18
N GLU A 413 11.02 -37.26 -19.30
CA GLU A 413 12.43 -37.53 -19.61
C GLU A 413 13.17 -36.23 -19.99
N ASP A 414 14.40 -36.01 -19.49
CA ASP A 414 15.63 -35.95 -20.31
C ASP A 414 16.81 -35.17 -19.68
N SER A 415 18.01 -35.60 -20.07
CA SER A 415 19.31 -34.90 -19.96
C SER A 415 19.87 -34.56 -18.56
N LEU A 416 20.84 -35.36 -18.13
CA LEU A 416 21.90 -34.93 -17.22
C LEU A 416 22.85 -33.98 -17.97
N ASN A 417 23.12 -32.78 -17.43
CA ASN A 417 24.45 -32.17 -17.58
C ASN A 417 24.76 -31.08 -16.54
N SER A 418 25.97 -31.18 -16.00
CA SER A 418 26.82 -30.15 -15.38
C SER A 418 26.20 -28.89 -14.75
N LEU A 419 26.46 -28.70 -13.45
CA LEU A 419 26.99 -27.43 -12.97
C LEU A 419 27.91 -27.66 -11.76
N ASP A 420 29.10 -27.07 -11.83
CA ASP A 420 30.21 -27.21 -10.88
C ASP A 420 29.94 -26.40 -9.59
N LEU A 421 30.42 -26.89 -8.45
CA LEU A 421 30.20 -26.29 -7.13
C LEU A 421 31.52 -26.04 -6.40
N SER A 422 32.29 -25.08 -6.91
CA SER A 422 33.64 -24.76 -6.45
C SER A 422 33.76 -23.36 -5.80
N VAL A 423 32.97 -23.07 -4.74
CA VAL A 423 33.31 -22.08 -3.68
C VAL A 423 32.67 -22.45 -2.33
N VAL A 424 33.51 -22.92 -1.37
CA VAL A 424 33.42 -22.66 0.09
C VAL A 424 34.83 -22.69 0.67
#